data_AF-A0A7J4MUE9-F1
#
_entry.id   AF-A0A7J4MUE9-F1
#
_cell.length_a   1.000
_cell.length_b   1.000
_cell.length_c   1.000
_cell.angle_alpha   90.00
_cell.angle_beta   90.00
_cell.angle_gamma   90.00
#
_symmetry.space_group_name_H-M   'P 1'
#
loop_
_entity.id
_entity.type
_entity.pdbx_description
1 polymer ?
#
loop_
_entity_poly.entity_id
_entity_poly.type
_entity_poly.pdbx_seq_one_letter_code
_entity_poly.pdbx_strand_id
1 'polypeptide(L)'
;MRFAWRIPINDLEVPVDERMFKLLNLIHRMGSITVAAREAGIPYRSALAYIRNVEDILGENIVETRRGGRGGGGGSRLTETGLMIIKEYLKLKRALERQRTVNELEGVVKEVSADGLRVVVGGFTIDAARAEDVSAGDRVILLVEPDDVVLMRERQVTSMRNIIRGRVTGLEMNGDIVRVRVDAGDGLEIETHITPASQRNLHLKLGTMIYAGFKAVAVTVLKI
;
A
#
# COMPACT_ATOMS: atom_id res chain seq x y z
N MET A 1 13.32 -13.04 13.61
CA MET A 1 14.13 -12.05 12.84
C MET A 1 13.38 -10.73 12.83
N ARG A 2 14.04 -9.61 13.15
CA ARG A 2 13.45 -8.27 12.94
C ARG A 2 13.98 -7.73 11.63
N PHE A 3 13.08 -7.54 10.67
CA PHE A 3 13.41 -6.91 9.41
C PHE A 3 13.40 -5.39 9.61
N ALA A 4 14.50 -4.72 9.26
CA ALA A 4 14.54 -3.29 9.08
C ALA A 4 14.42 -3.00 7.59
N TRP A 5 13.58 -2.04 7.22
CA TRP A 5 13.44 -1.63 5.83
C TRP A 5 14.57 -0.67 5.47
N ARG A 6 15.16 -0.83 4.30
CA ARG A 6 16.13 0.14 3.77
C ARG A 6 15.33 1.25 3.09
N ILE A 7 15.31 2.43 3.69
CA ILE A 7 14.63 3.60 3.13
C ILE A 7 15.65 4.57 2.53
N PRO A 8 15.37 5.15 1.35
CA PRO A 8 16.25 6.15 0.76
C PRO A 8 16.15 7.47 1.53
N ILE A 9 17.28 8.00 1.96
CA ILE A 9 17.43 9.32 2.58
C ILE A 9 18.60 10.00 1.89
N ASN A 10 18.32 11.07 1.13
CA ASN A 10 19.26 11.64 0.16
C ASN A 10 19.79 10.52 -0.77
N ASP A 11 21.12 10.39 -0.92
CA ASP A 11 21.77 9.37 -1.77
C ASP A 11 22.13 8.07 -1.00
N LEU A 12 21.63 7.90 0.23
CA LEU A 12 21.97 6.78 1.12
C LEU A 12 20.75 5.95 1.50
N GLU A 13 20.99 4.69 1.86
CA GLU A 13 19.96 3.78 2.35
C GLU A 13 20.12 3.52 3.85
N VAL A 14 19.08 3.87 4.61
CA VAL A 14 19.09 3.75 6.07
C VAL A 14 18.18 2.61 6.52
N PRO A 15 18.63 1.71 7.40
CA PRO A 15 17.77 0.69 7.98
C PRO A 15 16.84 1.31 9.04
N VAL A 16 15.53 1.24 8.79
CA VAL A 16 14.51 1.76 9.72
C VAL A 16 13.45 0.69 9.97
N ASP A 17 13.26 0.37 11.25
CA ASP A 17 12.21 -0.52 11.73
C ASP A 17 11.12 0.26 12.49
N GLU A 18 10.06 -0.42 12.93
CA GLU A 18 8.96 0.20 13.66
C GLU A 18 9.42 0.84 14.99
N ARG A 19 10.47 0.30 15.62
CA ARG A 19 11.00 0.84 16.89
C ARG A 19 11.70 2.17 16.65
N MET A 20 12.54 2.25 15.63
CA MET A 20 13.24 3.48 15.26
C MET A 20 12.24 4.56 14.83
N PHE A 21 11.26 4.20 13.99
CA PHE A 21 10.17 5.10 13.63
C PHE A 21 9.42 5.63 14.86
N LYS A 22 8.99 4.73 15.77
CA LYS A 22 8.25 5.10 16.99
C LYS A 22 9.08 6.03 17.88
N LEU A 23 10.37 5.75 18.03
CA LEU A 23 11.29 6.59 18.80
C LEU A 23 11.38 8.00 18.21
N LEU A 24 11.70 8.14 16.92
CA LEU A 24 11.83 9.46 16.28
C LEU A 24 10.51 10.23 16.31
N ASN A 25 9.38 9.56 16.03
CA ASN A 25 8.06 10.19 16.08
C ASN A 25 7.70 10.71 17.49
N LEU A 26 8.08 9.96 18.53
CA LEU A 26 7.90 10.41 19.92
C LEU A 26 8.86 11.56 20.27
N ILE A 27 10.10 11.56 19.78
CA ILE A 27 11.02 12.70 19.96
C ILE A 27 10.43 13.95 19.32
N HIS A 28 9.90 13.84 18.10
CA HIS A 28 9.28 14.95 17.39
C HIS A 28 8.10 15.56 18.18
N ARG A 29 7.26 14.71 18.77
CA ARG A 29 6.07 15.14 19.53
C ARG A 29 6.38 15.64 20.94
N MET A 30 7.33 15.00 21.62
CA MET A 30 7.57 15.19 23.06
C MET A 30 8.77 16.11 23.35
N GLY A 31 9.63 16.36 22.37
CA GLY A 31 10.79 17.24 22.54
C GLY A 31 11.88 16.68 23.46
N SER A 32 11.93 15.36 23.69
CA SER A 32 12.89 14.73 24.62
C SER A 32 13.17 13.28 24.25
N ILE A 33 14.44 12.92 24.08
CA ILE A 33 14.87 11.51 23.87
C ILE A 33 14.49 10.65 25.08
N THR A 34 14.66 11.16 26.30
CA THR A 34 14.40 10.39 27.53
C THR A 34 12.92 10.01 27.63
N VAL A 35 12.03 10.98 27.43
CA VAL A 35 10.58 10.72 27.44
C VAL A 35 10.22 9.79 26.28
N ALA A 36 10.70 10.07 25.06
CA ALA A 36 10.41 9.26 23.90
C ALA A 36 10.85 7.79 24.06
N ALA A 37 12.05 7.55 24.59
CA ALA A 37 12.55 6.19 24.84
C ALA A 37 11.65 5.44 25.83
N ARG A 38 11.26 6.10 26.93
CA ARG A 38 10.34 5.53 27.92
C ARG A 38 8.98 5.18 27.31
N GLU A 39 8.34 6.13 26.60
CA GLU A 39 7.04 5.92 25.94
C GLU A 39 7.11 4.89 24.80
N ALA A 40 8.27 4.76 24.14
CA ALA A 40 8.50 3.74 23.13
C ALA A 40 8.71 2.34 23.74
N GLY A 41 8.96 2.23 25.05
CA GLY A 41 9.35 0.97 25.71
C GLY A 41 10.78 0.54 25.33
N ILE A 42 11.66 1.50 25.03
CA ILE A 42 13.04 1.26 24.60
C ILE A 42 13.99 1.75 25.71
N PRO A 43 14.96 0.93 26.18
CA PRO A 43 15.98 1.41 27.10
C PRO A 43 16.71 2.63 26.54
N TYR A 44 16.91 3.67 27.35
CA TYR A 44 17.50 4.93 26.89
C TYR A 44 18.84 4.76 26.13
N ARG A 45 19.73 3.87 26.62
CA ARG A 45 20.99 3.56 25.93
C ARG A 45 20.77 2.93 24.54
N SER A 46 19.75 2.09 24.39
CA SER A 46 19.38 1.50 23.11
C SER A 46 18.79 2.55 22.17
N ALA A 47 18.00 3.49 22.69
CA ALA A 47 17.50 4.62 21.89
C ALA A 47 18.64 5.47 21.33
N LEU A 48 19.65 5.81 22.15
CA LEU A 48 20.86 6.49 21.70
C LEU A 48 21.69 5.67 20.71
N ALA A 49 21.71 4.34 20.84
CA ALA A 49 22.40 3.48 19.88
C ALA A 49 21.67 3.46 18.53
N TYR A 50 20.33 3.40 18.51
CA TYR A 50 19.56 3.47 17.26
C TYR A 50 19.77 4.79 16.53
N ILE A 51 19.74 5.90 17.26
CA ILE A 51 20.00 7.23 16.68
C ILE A 51 21.41 7.27 16.08
N ARG A 52 22.44 6.92 16.87
CA ARG A 52 23.84 6.95 16.41
C ARG A 52 24.09 6.05 15.20
N ASN A 53 23.56 4.83 15.18
CA ASN A 53 23.75 3.94 14.05
C ASN A 53 23.22 4.53 12.73
N VAL A 54 22.13 5.30 12.79
CA VAL A 54 21.56 5.97 11.61
C VAL A 54 22.39 7.21 11.27
N GLU A 55 22.82 7.99 12.26
CA GLU A 55 23.69 9.16 12.07
C GLU A 55 25.05 8.77 11.48
N ASP A 56 25.63 7.63 11.89
CA ASP A 56 26.90 7.09 11.38
C ASP A 56 26.79 6.72 9.90
N ILE A 57 25.64 6.21 9.46
CA ILE A 57 25.38 5.91 8.04
C ILE A 57 25.25 7.20 7.24
N LEU A 58 24.50 8.16 7.78
CA LEU A 58 24.19 9.42 7.08
C LEU A 58 25.34 10.44 7.12
N GLY A 59 26.26 10.33 8.06
CA GLY A 59 27.31 11.31 8.29
C GLY A 59 26.81 12.63 8.88
N GLU A 60 25.57 12.68 9.37
CA GLU A 60 24.95 13.88 9.94
C GLU A 60 23.97 13.54 11.08
N ASN A 61 23.68 14.52 11.93
CA ASN A 61 22.77 14.34 13.06
C ASN A 61 21.31 14.28 12.58
N ILE A 62 20.55 13.33 13.12
CA ILE A 62 19.10 13.22 12.91
C ILE A 62 18.33 13.79 14.11
N VAL A 63 19.00 13.97 15.26
CA VAL A 63 18.45 14.60 16.46
C VAL A 63 19.40 15.67 16.99
N GLU A 64 18.92 16.90 17.08
CA GLU A 64 19.57 17.96 17.83
C GLU A 64 19.22 17.89 19.30
N THR A 65 20.20 18.12 20.17
CA THR A 65 19.98 18.22 21.61
C THR A 65 20.42 19.59 22.13
N ARG A 66 19.60 20.22 22.97
CA ARG A 66 19.99 21.40 23.76
C ARG A 66 20.35 20.94 25.16
N ARG A 67 21.52 21.34 25.66
CA ARG A 67 21.89 21.08 27.06
C ARG A 67 20.96 21.85 27.99
N GLY A 68 20.30 21.13 28.89
CA GLY A 68 19.58 21.73 30.01
C GLY A 68 20.54 22.13 31.13
N GLY A 69 20.22 23.21 31.84
CA GLY A 69 20.95 23.61 33.05
C GLY A 69 20.71 22.66 34.23
N ARG A 70 21.13 23.08 35.43
CA ARG A 70 21.15 22.31 36.71
C ARG A 70 19.80 21.67 37.15
N GLY A 71 18.69 21.91 36.46
CA GLY A 71 17.37 21.32 36.72
C GLY A 71 16.95 20.18 35.77
N GLY A 72 17.82 19.69 34.89
CA GLY A 72 17.53 18.49 34.08
C GLY A 72 16.44 18.71 33.03
N GLY A 73 16.63 19.70 32.15
CA GLY A 73 15.69 20.03 31.08
C GLY A 73 16.42 20.24 29.75
N GLY A 74 17.08 19.20 29.25
CA GLY A 74 17.61 19.23 27.89
C GLY A 74 16.50 18.91 26.90
N GLY A 75 16.30 19.76 25.90
CA GLY A 75 15.36 19.51 24.81
C GLY A 75 16.01 18.68 23.71
N SER A 76 15.23 17.86 23.03
CA SER A 76 15.64 17.15 21.82
C SER A 76 14.66 17.46 20.70
N ARG A 77 15.16 17.75 19.51
CA ARG A 77 14.33 17.98 18.32
C ARG A 77 14.93 17.22 17.16
N LEU A 78 14.08 16.69 16.28
CA LEU A 78 14.57 16.13 15.02
C LEU A 78 15.13 17.24 14.14
N THR A 79 16.22 16.92 13.44
CA THR A 79 16.69 17.72 12.30
C THR A 79 15.76 17.53 11.12
N GLU A 80 16.02 18.25 10.02
CA GLU A 80 15.32 18.03 8.76
C GLU A 80 15.49 16.58 8.25
N THR A 81 16.71 16.03 8.32
CA THR A 81 17.00 14.64 7.99
C THR A 81 16.23 13.66 8.90
N GLY A 82 16.15 13.94 10.21
CA GLY A 82 15.34 13.14 11.13
C GLY A 82 13.85 13.13 10.79
N LEU A 83 13.31 14.26 10.31
CA LEU A 83 11.93 14.35 9.81
C LEU A 83 11.74 13.62 8.48
N MET A 84 12.75 13.65 7.60
CA MET A 84 12.73 12.93 6.33
C MET A 84 12.61 11.42 6.55
N ILE A 85 13.33 10.86 7.53
CA ILE A 85 13.23 9.45 7.93
C ILE A 85 11.78 9.07 8.29
N ILE A 86 11.11 9.88 9.12
CA ILE A 86 9.71 9.67 9.49
C ILE A 86 8.83 9.66 8.24
N LYS A 87 9.04 10.65 7.36
CA LYS A 87 8.25 10.82 6.14
C LYS A 87 8.39 9.63 5.20
N GLU A 88 9.61 9.19 4.89
CA GLU A 88 9.85 8.06 3.99
C GLU A 88 9.37 6.74 4.58
N TYR A 89 9.56 6.53 5.88
CA TYR A 89 9.01 5.35 6.56
C TYR A 89 7.47 5.31 6.49
N LEU A 90 6.79 6.45 6.69
CA LEU A 90 5.33 6.53 6.57
C LEU A 90 4.82 6.25 5.15
N LYS A 91 5.54 6.70 4.11
CA LYS A 91 5.20 6.36 2.73
C LYS A 91 5.30 4.85 2.50
N LEU A 92 6.41 4.24 2.93
CA LEU A 92 6.63 2.80 2.80
C LEU A 92 5.56 2.01 3.56
N LYS A 93 5.29 2.40 4.82
CA LYS A 93 4.26 1.77 5.64
C LYS A 93 2.89 1.79 4.95
N ARG A 94 2.51 2.93 4.36
CA ARG A 94 1.27 3.06 3.57
C ARG A 94 1.25 2.16 2.34
N ALA A 95 2.36 2.06 1.61
CA ALA A 95 2.45 1.20 0.44
C ALA A 95 2.25 -0.28 0.82
N LEU A 96 2.87 -0.72 1.92
CA LEU A 96 2.77 -2.10 2.42
C LEU A 96 1.39 -2.44 3.01
N GLU A 97 0.74 -1.48 3.68
CA GLU A 97 -0.60 -1.69 4.25
C GLU A 97 -1.67 -1.98 3.19
N ARG A 98 -1.48 -1.50 1.95
CA ARG A 98 -2.41 -1.71 0.84
C ARG A 98 -2.40 -3.13 0.27
N GLN A 99 -1.29 -3.86 0.38
CA GLN A 99 -1.07 -5.15 -0.32
C GLN A 99 -1.60 -6.40 0.41
N ARG A 100 -2.63 -6.29 1.25
CA ARG A 100 -3.06 -7.43 2.10
C ARG A 100 -3.98 -8.43 1.39
N THR A 101 -4.63 -8.03 0.31
CA THR A 101 -5.45 -8.92 -0.54
C THR A 101 -5.32 -8.49 -1.99
N VAL A 102 -5.32 -9.46 -2.91
CA VAL A 102 -5.24 -9.23 -4.36
C VAL A 102 -6.32 -10.07 -5.04
N ASN A 103 -6.90 -9.55 -6.12
CA ASN A 103 -7.78 -10.36 -6.97
C ASN A 103 -6.92 -11.29 -7.81
N GLU A 104 -7.16 -12.59 -7.71
CA GLU A 104 -6.46 -13.62 -8.51
C GLU A 104 -7.45 -14.22 -9.51
N LEU A 105 -7.20 -14.01 -10.80
CA LEU A 105 -8.06 -14.47 -11.88
C LEU A 105 -7.32 -15.44 -12.78
N GLU A 106 -7.66 -16.72 -12.74
CA GLU A 106 -7.08 -17.73 -13.62
C GLU A 106 -7.72 -17.71 -15.00
N GLY A 107 -6.89 -17.77 -16.04
CA GLY A 107 -7.37 -17.72 -17.41
C GLY A 107 -6.41 -18.28 -18.45
N VAL A 108 -6.87 -18.24 -19.70
CA VAL A 108 -6.09 -18.65 -20.88
C VAL A 108 -5.95 -17.47 -21.82
N VAL A 109 -4.73 -17.21 -22.26
CA VAL A 109 -4.43 -16.13 -23.22
C VAL A 109 -5.08 -16.47 -24.54
N LYS A 110 -6.03 -15.65 -24.98
CA LYS A 110 -6.71 -15.79 -26.26
C LYS A 110 -5.92 -15.10 -27.38
N GLU A 111 -5.36 -13.95 -27.10
CA GLU A 111 -4.68 -13.12 -28.10
C GLU A 111 -3.55 -12.30 -27.48
N VAL A 112 -2.46 -12.21 -28.23
CA VAL A 112 -1.32 -11.34 -27.96
C VAL A 112 -1.19 -10.36 -29.12
N SER A 113 -1.19 -9.06 -28.84
CA SER A 113 -1.05 -8.03 -29.86
C SER A 113 -0.03 -6.95 -29.45
N ALA A 114 0.12 -5.93 -30.28
CA ALA A 114 0.90 -4.74 -29.94
C ALA A 114 0.24 -3.92 -28.82
N ASP A 115 -1.09 -4.01 -28.69
CA ASP A 115 -1.89 -3.21 -27.75
C ASP A 115 -2.05 -3.86 -26.37
N GLY A 116 -1.67 -5.12 -26.23
CA GLY A 116 -1.73 -5.86 -24.96
C GLY A 116 -2.12 -7.33 -25.13
N LEU A 117 -2.66 -7.89 -24.06
CA LEU A 117 -3.11 -9.27 -23.95
C LEU A 117 -4.62 -9.32 -23.75
N ARG A 118 -5.30 -10.27 -24.39
CA ARG A 118 -6.69 -10.63 -24.09
C ARG A 118 -6.73 -12.04 -23.50
N VAL A 119 -7.21 -12.13 -22.27
CA VAL A 119 -7.23 -13.38 -21.48
C VAL A 119 -8.66 -13.76 -21.17
N VAL A 120 -9.01 -15.02 -21.41
CA VAL A 120 -10.33 -15.57 -21.09
C VAL A 120 -10.30 -16.09 -19.66
N VAL A 121 -11.16 -15.53 -18.81
CA VAL A 121 -11.36 -15.89 -17.40
C VAL A 121 -12.82 -16.27 -17.23
N GLY A 122 -13.11 -17.57 -17.08
CA GLY A 122 -14.49 -18.07 -17.14
C GLY A 122 -15.19 -17.65 -18.44
N GLY A 123 -16.36 -17.00 -18.33
CA GLY A 123 -17.10 -16.43 -19.46
C GLY A 123 -16.64 -15.03 -19.91
N PHE A 124 -15.62 -14.46 -19.27
CA PHE A 124 -15.21 -13.07 -19.48
C PHE A 124 -13.89 -12.97 -20.25
N THR A 125 -13.69 -11.83 -20.93
CA THR A 125 -12.38 -11.46 -21.49
C THR A 125 -11.83 -10.28 -20.71
N ILE A 126 -10.62 -10.44 -20.18
CA ILE A 126 -9.88 -9.43 -19.44
C ILE A 126 -8.72 -8.93 -20.32
N ASP A 127 -8.64 -7.62 -20.50
CA ASP A 127 -7.53 -6.93 -21.14
C ASP A 127 -6.43 -6.67 -20.11
N ALA A 128 -5.19 -7.04 -20.45
CA ALA A 128 -4.00 -6.80 -19.64
C ALA A 128 -2.90 -6.12 -20.45
N ALA A 129 -1.98 -5.43 -19.78
CA ALA A 129 -0.77 -4.94 -20.42
C ALA A 129 0.08 -6.10 -20.96
N ARG A 130 0.96 -5.79 -21.91
CA ARG A 130 1.88 -6.78 -22.48
C ARG A 130 2.79 -7.33 -21.38
N ALA A 131 2.95 -8.65 -21.37
CA ALA A 131 3.92 -9.37 -20.54
C ALA A 131 4.94 -10.07 -21.45
N GLU A 132 6.18 -10.18 -20.97
CA GLU A 132 7.23 -10.96 -21.65
C GLU A 132 6.91 -12.46 -21.54
N ASP A 133 7.37 -13.25 -22.51
CA ASP A 133 7.26 -14.72 -22.53
C ASP A 133 5.84 -15.32 -22.46
N VAL A 134 4.84 -14.52 -22.84
CA VAL A 134 3.43 -14.94 -22.94
C VAL A 134 2.98 -15.06 -24.40
N SER A 135 2.34 -16.18 -24.72
CA SER A 135 1.82 -16.57 -26.05
C SER A 135 0.34 -16.95 -25.96
N ALA A 136 -0.36 -16.88 -27.10
CA ALA A 136 -1.74 -17.37 -27.18
C ALA A 136 -1.79 -18.87 -26.83
N GLY A 137 -2.76 -19.25 -26.00
CA GLY A 137 -2.91 -20.61 -25.44
C GLY A 137 -2.26 -20.81 -24.08
N ASP A 138 -1.40 -19.90 -23.62
CA ASP A 138 -0.79 -20.02 -22.30
C ASP A 138 -1.82 -19.88 -21.18
N ARG A 139 -1.63 -20.65 -20.11
CA ARG A 139 -2.35 -20.46 -18.85
C ARG A 139 -1.67 -19.38 -18.03
N VAL A 140 -2.47 -18.49 -17.47
CA VAL A 140 -1.99 -17.36 -16.69
C VAL A 140 -2.87 -17.10 -15.47
N ILE A 141 -2.26 -16.51 -14.45
CA ILE A 141 -2.94 -15.86 -13.33
C ILE A 141 -2.84 -14.35 -13.55
N LEU A 142 -3.97 -13.66 -13.48
CA LEU A 142 -4.04 -12.21 -13.50
C LEU A 142 -4.19 -11.70 -12.06
N LEU A 143 -3.35 -10.74 -11.68
CA LEU A 143 -3.42 -10.07 -10.39
C LEU A 143 -3.92 -8.64 -10.58
N VAL A 144 -4.93 -8.25 -9.80
CA VAL A 144 -5.46 -6.88 -9.77
C VAL A 144 -5.63 -6.44 -8.32
N GLU A 145 -4.97 -5.34 -7.96
CA GLU A 145 -5.10 -4.75 -6.63
C GLU A 145 -6.54 -4.23 -6.41
N PRO A 146 -7.18 -4.50 -5.25
CA PRO A 146 -8.53 -4.02 -4.96
C PRO A 146 -8.69 -2.50 -5.07
N ASP A 147 -7.61 -1.76 -4.81
CA ASP A 147 -7.54 -0.30 -4.86
C ASP A 147 -7.48 0.24 -6.31
N ASP A 148 -7.15 -0.60 -7.29
CA ASP A 148 -7.16 -0.27 -8.74
C ASP A 148 -8.51 -0.51 -9.41
N VAL A 149 -9.49 -1.05 -8.66
CA VAL A 149 -10.84 -1.30 -9.13
C VAL A 149 -11.76 -0.15 -8.74
N VAL A 150 -12.49 0.38 -9.72
CA VAL A 150 -13.45 1.47 -9.56
C VAL A 150 -14.86 0.95 -9.74
N LEU A 151 -15.75 1.34 -8.82
CA LEU A 151 -17.18 1.02 -8.89
C LEU A 151 -17.98 2.15 -9.55
N MET A 152 -18.88 1.79 -10.46
CA MET A 152 -19.76 2.72 -11.17
C MET A 152 -21.18 2.17 -11.33
N ARG A 153 -22.20 3.01 -11.14
CA ARG A 153 -23.61 2.63 -11.25
C ARG A 153 -24.02 2.29 -12.68
N GLU A 154 -23.45 3.03 -13.63
CA GLU A 154 -23.74 2.94 -15.04
C GLU A 154 -22.43 2.81 -15.80
N ARG A 155 -22.46 2.10 -16.92
CA ARG A 155 -21.30 1.95 -17.77
C ARG A 155 -20.93 3.29 -18.38
N GLN A 156 -19.67 3.70 -18.20
CA GLN A 156 -19.12 4.92 -18.80
C GLN A 156 -18.10 4.60 -19.89
N VAL A 157 -17.99 5.47 -20.88
CA VAL A 157 -16.88 5.44 -21.86
C VAL A 157 -15.65 6.01 -21.19
N THR A 158 -14.63 5.18 -20.99
CA THR A 158 -13.38 5.56 -20.30
C THR A 158 -12.20 4.84 -20.95
N SER A 159 -10.98 5.12 -20.48
CA SER A 159 -9.79 4.35 -20.85
C SER A 159 -9.66 3.01 -20.12
N MET A 160 -10.54 2.70 -19.16
CA MET A 160 -10.60 1.37 -18.55
C MET A 160 -11.06 0.38 -19.61
N ARG A 161 -10.20 -0.62 -19.87
CA ARG A 161 -10.48 -1.68 -20.84
C ARG A 161 -11.34 -2.77 -20.22
N ASN A 162 -11.19 -2.98 -18.92
CA ASN A 162 -12.00 -3.91 -18.16
C ASN A 162 -13.16 -3.16 -17.52
N ILE A 163 -14.39 -3.47 -17.91
CA ILE A 163 -15.62 -3.01 -17.25
C ILE A 163 -16.58 -4.18 -17.17
N ILE A 164 -16.75 -4.70 -15.95
CA ILE A 164 -17.44 -5.94 -15.65
C ILE A 164 -18.68 -5.62 -14.84
N ARG A 165 -19.84 -6.11 -15.27
CA ARG A 165 -21.09 -5.96 -14.52
C ARG A 165 -21.22 -7.12 -13.54
N GLY A 166 -21.55 -6.83 -12.30
CA GLY A 166 -21.79 -7.85 -11.29
C GLY A 166 -22.74 -7.40 -10.19
N ARG A 167 -22.99 -8.30 -9.26
CA ARG A 167 -23.83 -8.10 -8.09
C ARG A 167 -22.96 -7.98 -6.85
N VAL A 168 -23.22 -6.98 -6.02
CA VAL A 168 -22.55 -6.87 -4.71
C VAL A 168 -22.97 -8.04 -3.81
N THR A 169 -22.02 -8.87 -3.42
CA THR A 169 -22.20 -10.06 -2.56
C THR A 169 -21.64 -9.87 -1.16
N GLY A 170 -20.71 -8.92 -0.97
CA GLY A 170 -20.10 -8.62 0.32
C GLY A 170 -19.89 -7.12 0.52
N LEU A 171 -20.10 -6.66 1.75
CA LEU A 171 -19.80 -5.30 2.23
C LEU A 171 -19.29 -5.40 3.67
N GLU A 172 -18.00 -5.19 3.86
CA GLU A 172 -17.32 -5.33 5.15
C GLU A 172 -16.60 -4.02 5.50
N MET A 173 -16.88 -3.47 6.68
CA MET A 173 -16.21 -2.25 7.15
C MET A 173 -14.96 -2.60 7.94
N ASN A 174 -13.84 -1.97 7.59
CA ASN A 174 -12.58 -2.06 8.32
C ASN A 174 -11.99 -0.65 8.49
N GLY A 175 -12.31 -0.02 9.63
CA GLY A 175 -11.95 1.37 9.89
C GLY A 175 -12.53 2.32 8.83
N ASP A 176 -11.65 2.99 8.10
CA ASP A 176 -12.00 3.98 7.08
C ASP A 176 -12.17 3.40 5.67
N ILE A 177 -12.13 2.07 5.55
CA ILE A 177 -12.25 1.34 4.28
C ILE A 177 -13.49 0.43 4.32
N VAL A 178 -14.20 0.37 3.20
CA VAL A 178 -15.26 -0.59 2.93
C VAL A 178 -14.76 -1.56 1.88
N ARG A 179 -14.62 -2.82 2.25
CA ARG A 179 -14.34 -3.93 1.33
C ARG A 179 -15.64 -4.36 0.67
N VAL A 180 -15.66 -4.34 -0.66
CA VAL A 180 -16.81 -4.70 -1.47
C VAL A 180 -16.43 -5.91 -2.30
N ARG A 181 -17.26 -6.96 -2.26
CA ARG A 181 -17.17 -8.11 -3.18
C ARG A 181 -18.28 -8.03 -4.21
N VAL A 182 -17.91 -8.23 -5.47
CA VAL A 182 -18.79 -8.15 -6.64
C VAL A 182 -18.67 -9.45 -7.43
N ASP A 183 -19.75 -10.23 -7.45
CA ASP A 183 -19.87 -11.45 -8.24
C ASP A 183 -20.38 -11.11 -9.65
N ALA A 184 -19.57 -11.39 -10.67
CA ALA A 184 -19.92 -11.19 -12.06
C ALA A 184 -20.63 -12.41 -12.69
N GLY A 185 -20.60 -13.57 -12.04
CA GLY A 185 -21.00 -14.86 -12.60
C GLY A 185 -19.81 -15.66 -13.15
N ASP A 186 -20.05 -16.89 -13.61
CA ASP A 186 -19.04 -17.80 -14.18
C ASP A 186 -17.76 -17.97 -13.34
N GLY A 187 -17.89 -17.88 -12.02
CA GLY A 187 -16.79 -17.99 -11.06
C GLY A 187 -15.91 -16.75 -10.93
N LEU A 188 -16.25 -15.64 -11.60
CA LEU A 188 -15.53 -14.38 -11.52
C LEU A 188 -16.06 -13.50 -10.37
N GLU A 189 -15.31 -13.44 -9.27
CA GLU A 189 -15.54 -12.48 -8.18
C GLU A 189 -14.43 -11.41 -8.18
N ILE A 190 -14.83 -10.15 -7.99
CA ILE A 190 -13.93 -9.01 -7.88
C ILE A 190 -14.12 -8.35 -6.51
N GLU A 191 -13.04 -8.27 -5.75
CA GLU A 191 -12.91 -7.47 -4.54
C GLU A 191 -12.37 -6.08 -4.87
N THR A 192 -12.91 -5.07 -4.19
CA THR A 192 -12.43 -3.69 -4.25
C THR A 192 -12.55 -3.00 -2.90
N HIS A 193 -11.68 -2.02 -2.65
CA HIS A 193 -11.75 -1.16 -1.49
C HIS A 193 -12.25 0.23 -1.87
N ILE A 194 -13.27 0.70 -1.15
CA ILE A 194 -13.80 2.06 -1.32
C ILE A 194 -13.91 2.76 0.02
N THR A 195 -14.10 4.08 -0.02
CA THR A 195 -14.42 4.82 1.21
C THR A 195 -15.90 4.64 1.61
N PRO A 196 -16.25 4.81 2.90
CA PRO A 196 -17.65 4.86 3.33
C PRO A 196 -18.46 5.94 2.60
N ALA A 197 -17.84 7.03 2.18
CA ALA A 197 -18.50 8.07 1.38
C ALA A 197 -18.88 7.55 0.00
N SER A 198 -17.98 6.85 -0.69
CA SER A 198 -18.27 6.22 -1.98
C SER A 198 -19.39 5.19 -1.88
N GLN A 199 -19.41 4.37 -0.81
CA GLN A 199 -20.49 3.41 -0.57
C GLN A 199 -21.85 4.10 -0.49
N ARG A 200 -21.94 5.20 0.28
CA ARG A 200 -23.17 5.99 0.42
C ARG A 200 -23.58 6.64 -0.90
N ASN A 201 -22.65 7.27 -1.60
CA ASN A 201 -22.92 7.97 -2.87
C ASN A 201 -23.40 7.01 -3.97
N LEU A 202 -22.82 5.81 -4.02
CA LEU A 202 -23.23 4.74 -4.94
C LEU A 202 -24.46 3.96 -4.44
N HIS A 203 -24.98 4.30 -3.26
CA HIS A 203 -26.11 3.62 -2.61
C HIS A 203 -25.93 2.10 -2.54
N LEU A 204 -24.70 1.66 -2.21
CA LEU A 204 -24.33 0.26 -2.24
C LEU A 204 -24.92 -0.52 -1.07
N LYS A 205 -25.64 -1.58 -1.42
CA LYS A 205 -26.19 -2.60 -0.52
C LYS A 205 -25.93 -3.99 -1.11
N LEU A 206 -25.99 -5.03 -0.28
CA LEU A 206 -25.99 -6.41 -0.79
C LEU A 206 -27.07 -6.58 -1.86
N GLY A 207 -26.74 -7.28 -2.94
CA GLY A 207 -27.60 -7.50 -4.08
C GLY A 207 -27.63 -6.37 -5.11
N THR A 208 -26.98 -5.23 -4.86
CA THR A 208 -26.91 -4.11 -5.81
C THR A 208 -26.18 -4.53 -7.08
N MET A 209 -26.76 -4.26 -8.26
CA MET A 209 -26.05 -4.40 -9.53
C MET A 209 -25.13 -3.20 -9.74
N ILE A 210 -23.86 -3.47 -10.02
CA ILE A 210 -22.85 -2.43 -10.23
C ILE A 210 -21.84 -2.87 -11.29
N TYR A 211 -21.11 -1.92 -11.84
CA TYR A 211 -19.97 -2.19 -12.71
C TYR A 211 -18.67 -1.98 -11.92
N ALA A 212 -17.76 -2.96 -12.01
CA ALA A 212 -16.39 -2.86 -11.55
C ALA A 212 -15.49 -2.64 -12.78
N GLY A 213 -14.69 -1.58 -12.77
CA GLY A 213 -13.78 -1.25 -13.86
C GLY A 213 -12.35 -1.04 -13.40
N PHE A 214 -11.40 -1.47 -14.22
CA PHE A 214 -9.96 -1.28 -13.98
C PHE A 214 -9.21 -1.20 -15.31
N LYS A 215 -8.01 -0.60 -15.27
CA LYS A 215 -7.18 -0.44 -16.47
C LYS A 215 -6.42 -1.72 -16.78
N ALA A 216 -6.14 -1.97 -18.05
CA ALA A 216 -5.28 -3.08 -18.47
C ALA A 216 -3.86 -3.00 -17.85
N VAL A 217 -3.35 -1.79 -17.62
CA VAL A 217 -2.04 -1.56 -16.98
C VAL A 217 -2.00 -1.86 -15.48
N ALA A 218 -3.16 -2.02 -14.83
CA ALA A 218 -3.24 -2.45 -13.43
C ALA A 218 -3.25 -3.99 -13.29
N VAL A 219 -3.28 -4.72 -14.41
CA VAL A 219 -3.31 -6.17 -14.44
C VAL A 219 -1.90 -6.71 -14.56
N THR A 220 -1.39 -7.35 -13.51
CA THR A 220 -0.14 -8.11 -13.58
C THR A 220 -0.43 -9.52 -14.09
N VAL A 221 0.39 -10.02 -15.01
CA VAL A 221 0.20 -11.33 -15.63
C VAL A 221 1.32 -12.27 -15.21
N LEU A 222 0.95 -13.43 -14.65
CA LEU A 222 1.87 -14.48 -14.25
C LEU A 222 1.57 -15.74 -15.07
N LYS A 223 2.55 -16.25 -15.81
CA LYS A 223 2.42 -17.51 -16.54
C LYS A 223 2.63 -18.70 -15.60
N ILE A 224 1.80 -19.75 -15.76
CA ILE A 224 1.80 -20.97 -14.93
C ILE A 224 1.92 -22.25 -15.76
#